data_AF-A0A9J7IUJ4-F1
#
_entry.id   AF-A0A9J7IUJ4-F1
#
_cell.length_a   1.000
_cell.length_b   1.000
_cell.length_c   1.000
_cell.angle_alpha   90.00
_cell.angle_beta   90.00
_cell.angle_gamma   90.00
#
_symmetry.space_group_name_H-M   'P 1'
#
loop_
_entity.id
_entity.type
_entity.pdbx_description
1 polymer ?
#
loop_
_entity_poly.entity_id
_entity_poly.type
_entity_poly.pdbx_seq_one_letter_code
_entity_poly.pdbx_strand_id
1 'polypeptide(L)'
;MGDREGPSGSGSQGSDKGERNTRSSAQPMPTGSSYYASEPIQFRVRGSTITGASPPKFVTLEDIMKAAHGMQNMALAHEIAVDQDFKLEPFEPPDNSYQKLVKETMHKAYFDILREQLNSDPPEYKQALVLLEDVKQGLFSILLPRHTRIREMIEEVLDAEFIQQQAENNSLDFHKYASFVIDLMAKLAAPARDEMIQNITKLSDTVDVFRAILETLEILKLDLANTLIAMIRPHVQQESVQYERAKFDEMLKVSEDGLQHTKEWLKRHIDLEGLTLPVTDKVVIRNVTAQTLAKAYLELLEWDSSKSYPETVALDAPRFAELGTQVYRLICVASLMLASPACGSDQTAAAAHKQALKEKILILIDNTTNDIELKQVLPSLAEEIIQVTEQLLENLNQSPLTGETKEIIRTQILSLGDPEHRVREIVRQRVLEFLKTILVCGGGSRQIPVGLSALARELTSVSGTLLRYVMHNKAVFTSHYMDIVSEELSRN
;
A
#
# COMPACT_ATOMS: atom_id res chain seq x y z
N MET A 1 22.44 67.30 -42.04
CA MET A 1 21.30 67.56 -42.94
C MET A 1 20.08 67.05 -42.18
N GLY A 2 19.49 67.86 -41.30
CA GLY A 2 18.64 69.02 -41.59
C GLY A 2 17.21 68.58 -41.22
N ASP A 3 16.84 68.67 -39.94
CA ASP A 3 16.11 69.78 -39.31
C ASP A 3 14.63 69.83 -39.69
N ARG A 4 13.75 69.67 -38.68
CA ARG A 4 12.68 70.64 -38.35
C ARG A 4 11.98 70.35 -37.02
N GLU A 5 12.24 71.27 -36.09
CA GLU A 5 11.48 71.85 -34.95
C GLU A 5 9.98 71.50 -34.86
N GLY A 6 9.38 71.17 -33.70
CA GLY A 6 9.03 72.04 -32.53
C GLY A 6 7.58 72.59 -32.68
N PRO A 7 6.78 73.00 -31.65
CA PRO A 7 7.09 73.40 -30.25
C PRO A 7 6.15 72.79 -29.15
N SER A 8 6.55 72.62 -27.88
CA SER A 8 6.52 73.53 -26.69
C SER A 8 5.15 73.88 -26.07
N GLY A 9 5.05 73.72 -24.74
CA GLY A 9 4.05 74.32 -23.82
C GLY A 9 3.89 73.54 -22.51
N SER A 10 4.76 73.69 -21.50
CA SER A 10 4.65 74.57 -20.30
C SER A 10 3.39 74.33 -19.45
N GLY A 11 3.46 73.59 -18.33
CA GLY A 11 3.65 74.14 -16.96
C GLY A 11 2.33 74.00 -16.17
N SER A 12 2.21 73.96 -14.85
CA SER A 12 3.09 73.85 -13.67
C SER A 12 2.15 73.67 -12.45
N GLN A 13 2.65 73.12 -11.33
CA GLN A 13 2.10 73.15 -9.94
C GLN A 13 0.84 72.30 -9.64
N GLY A 14 0.69 71.61 -8.51
CA GLY A 14 1.52 71.49 -7.31
C GLY A 14 0.89 70.51 -6.30
N SER A 15 1.76 69.91 -5.49
CA SER A 15 1.62 69.48 -4.09
C SER A 15 0.29 68.89 -3.54
N ASP A 16 0.45 67.68 -2.99
CA ASP A 16 0.23 67.33 -1.57
C ASP A 16 -0.74 66.17 -1.29
N LYS A 17 -0.35 65.45 -0.24
CA LYS A 17 -0.71 64.11 0.23
C LYS A 17 -2.20 63.91 0.51
N GLY A 18 -2.64 62.67 0.29
CA GLY A 18 -3.87 62.12 0.85
C GLY A 18 -3.92 60.62 0.69
N GLU A 19 -3.42 59.88 1.68
CA GLU A 19 -3.69 58.45 1.85
C GLU A 19 -5.21 58.19 1.82
N ARG A 20 -5.69 57.40 0.86
CA ARG A 20 -7.03 56.83 0.88
C ARG A 20 -6.98 55.33 0.63
N ASN A 21 -6.94 54.64 1.76
CA ASN A 21 -7.65 53.39 2.07
C ASN A 21 -8.63 52.92 0.96
N THR A 22 -8.18 52.02 0.09
CA THR A 22 -9.08 51.20 -0.74
C THR A 22 -9.35 49.91 0.00
N ARG A 23 -10.50 49.87 0.69
CA ARG A 23 -11.15 48.63 1.14
C ARG A 23 -11.27 47.69 -0.06
N SER A 24 -10.54 46.58 -0.04
CA SER A 24 -10.78 45.45 -0.91
C SER A 24 -12.22 44.97 -0.70
N SER A 25 -13.05 45.14 -1.71
CA SER A 25 -14.39 44.57 -1.74
C SER A 25 -14.24 43.05 -1.70
N ALA A 26 -14.70 42.42 -0.61
CA ALA A 26 -14.84 40.98 -0.55
C ALA A 26 -15.80 40.55 -1.68
N GLN A 27 -15.28 39.78 -2.65
CA GLN A 27 -16.14 39.08 -3.59
C GLN A 27 -16.86 37.96 -2.84
N PRO A 28 -18.18 37.78 -3.04
CA PRO A 28 -18.88 36.64 -2.47
C PRO A 28 -18.34 35.35 -3.12
N MET A 29 -18.08 34.34 -2.29
CA MET A 29 -17.76 32.99 -2.73
C MET A 29 -18.87 32.46 -3.65
N PRO A 30 -18.54 31.69 -4.70
CA PRO A 30 -19.55 31.10 -5.57
C PRO A 30 -20.37 30.07 -4.78
N THR A 31 -21.59 30.44 -4.41
CA THR A 31 -22.62 29.52 -3.92
C THR A 31 -23.15 28.75 -5.14
N GLY A 32 -22.73 27.49 -5.33
CA GLY A 32 -23.32 26.65 -6.37
C GLY A 32 -22.57 25.40 -6.80
N SER A 33 -21.33 25.17 -6.37
CA SER A 33 -20.58 23.96 -6.76
C SER A 33 -20.86 22.82 -5.78
N SER A 34 -21.41 21.69 -6.27
CA SER A 34 -21.50 20.46 -5.48
C SER A 34 -20.09 19.94 -5.14
N TYR A 35 -19.79 19.78 -3.85
CA TYR A 35 -18.54 19.19 -3.37
C TYR A 35 -18.53 17.66 -3.51
N TYR A 36 -19.70 17.01 -3.35
CA TYR A 36 -19.84 15.56 -3.48
C TYR A 36 -19.75 15.06 -4.92
N ALA A 37 -20.12 15.88 -5.91
CA ALA A 37 -20.09 15.50 -7.32
C ALA A 37 -18.76 15.82 -8.04
N SER A 38 -17.89 16.66 -7.45
CA SER A 38 -16.74 17.23 -8.17
C SER A 38 -15.36 16.69 -7.75
N GLU A 39 -15.22 15.98 -6.64
CA GLU A 39 -13.97 15.30 -6.31
C GLU A 39 -14.00 13.83 -6.76
N PRO A 40 -13.17 13.41 -7.74
CA PRO A 40 -12.90 11.99 -7.91
C PRO A 40 -12.24 11.49 -6.62
N ILE A 41 -12.91 10.58 -5.90
CA ILE A 41 -12.36 9.91 -4.72
C ILE A 41 -10.99 9.34 -5.10
N GLN A 42 -9.95 9.84 -4.44
CA GLN A 42 -8.59 9.36 -4.65
C GLN A 42 -8.42 8.07 -3.86
N PHE A 43 -8.24 6.96 -4.55
CA PHE A 43 -7.86 5.70 -3.91
C PHE A 43 -6.34 5.64 -3.75
N ARG A 44 -5.87 5.21 -2.59
CA ARG A 44 -4.44 5.00 -2.36
C ARG A 44 -4.05 3.62 -2.89
N VAL A 45 -3.22 3.59 -3.92
CA VAL A 45 -2.49 2.38 -4.31
C VAL A 45 -1.19 2.36 -3.51
N ARG A 46 -0.99 1.32 -2.69
CA ARG A 46 0.24 1.12 -1.91
C ARG A 46 1.43 1.07 -2.89
N GLY A 47 2.45 1.93 -2.70
CA GLY A 47 3.67 1.93 -3.53
C GLY A 47 3.75 2.92 -4.70
N SER A 48 2.74 3.76 -4.97
CA SER A 48 2.72 4.65 -6.16
C SER A 48 3.55 5.96 -6.06
N THR A 49 4.50 6.07 -5.12
CA THR A 49 5.37 7.27 -5.04
C THR A 49 6.54 7.14 -6.01
N ILE A 50 6.38 7.66 -7.24
CA ILE A 50 7.48 7.82 -8.20
C ILE A 50 8.42 8.91 -7.66
N THR A 51 9.59 8.53 -7.13
CA THR A 51 10.61 9.47 -6.66
C THR A 51 11.59 9.88 -7.78
N GLY A 52 11.70 11.19 -8.04
CA GLY A 52 12.98 11.94 -8.10
C GLY A 52 13.72 12.22 -9.44
N ALA A 53 13.63 13.50 -9.90
CA ALA A 53 14.65 14.43 -10.50
C ALA A 53 15.58 14.00 -11.69
N SER A 54 16.00 14.79 -12.71
CA SER A 54 15.83 16.15 -13.30
C SER A 54 16.57 16.19 -14.70
N PRO A 55 16.40 17.20 -15.60
CA PRO A 55 16.69 17.14 -17.08
C PRO A 55 18.04 17.79 -17.53
N PRO A 56 18.50 17.85 -18.83
CA PRO A 56 17.75 17.73 -20.12
C PRO A 56 18.42 17.09 -21.39
N LYS A 57 17.62 16.46 -22.31
CA LYS A 57 17.35 16.89 -23.72
C LYS A 57 16.38 15.97 -24.51
N PHE A 58 15.52 16.60 -25.34
CA PHE A 58 14.50 16.10 -26.28
C PHE A 58 13.56 14.95 -25.84
N VAL A 59 12.89 15.11 -24.70
CA VAL A 59 11.63 14.39 -24.43
C VAL A 59 10.56 15.44 -24.18
N THR A 60 9.39 15.32 -24.81
CA THR A 60 8.32 16.31 -24.60
C THR A 60 7.67 16.09 -23.23
N LEU A 61 7.20 17.17 -22.59
CA LEU A 61 6.44 17.08 -21.34
C LEU A 61 5.20 16.18 -21.49
N GLU A 62 4.61 16.15 -22.68
CA GLU A 62 3.47 15.29 -23.00
C GLU A 62 3.83 13.80 -22.96
N ASP A 63 5.01 13.42 -23.46
CA ASP A 63 5.50 12.04 -23.39
C ASP A 63 5.76 11.62 -21.93
N ILE A 64 6.28 12.52 -21.10
CA ILE A 64 6.51 12.29 -19.67
C ILE A 64 5.18 12.10 -18.92
N MET A 65 4.17 12.94 -19.20
CA MET A 65 2.85 12.83 -18.57
C MET A 65 2.10 11.57 -19.01
N LYS A 66 2.15 11.21 -20.30
CA LYS A 66 1.57 9.96 -20.80
C LYS A 66 2.26 8.74 -20.21
N ALA A 67 3.60 8.77 -20.11
CA ALA A 67 4.36 7.72 -19.45
C ALA A 67 3.98 7.60 -17.97
N ALA A 68 3.91 8.70 -17.23
CA ALA A 68 3.52 8.70 -15.81
C ALA A 68 2.12 8.11 -15.59
N HIS A 69 1.14 8.50 -16.41
CA HIS A 69 -0.21 7.94 -16.34
C HIS A 69 -0.24 6.45 -16.75
N GLY A 70 0.54 6.06 -17.77
CA GLY A 70 0.72 4.66 -18.15
C GLY A 70 1.32 3.82 -17.01
N MET A 71 2.30 4.38 -16.29
CA MET A 71 2.97 3.74 -15.16
C MET A 71 2.05 3.61 -13.93
N GLN A 72 1.17 4.58 -13.67
CA GLN A 72 0.16 4.46 -12.61
C GLN A 72 -0.81 3.30 -12.88
N ASN A 73 -1.27 3.18 -14.13
CA ASN A 73 -2.12 2.07 -14.54
C ASN A 73 -1.36 0.72 -14.52
N MET A 74 -0.08 0.72 -14.87
CA MET A 74 0.79 -0.44 -14.74
C MET A 74 0.97 -0.87 -13.29
N ALA A 75 1.23 0.08 -12.38
CA ALA A 75 1.35 -0.19 -10.95
C ALA A 75 0.04 -0.77 -10.39
N LEU A 76 -1.12 -0.23 -10.78
CA LEU A 76 -2.40 -0.80 -10.38
C LEU A 76 -2.61 -2.23 -10.92
N ALA A 77 -2.30 -2.47 -12.19
CA ALA A 77 -2.39 -3.82 -12.77
C ALA A 77 -1.43 -4.80 -12.08
N HIS A 78 -0.22 -4.37 -11.75
CA HIS A 78 0.78 -5.12 -11.01
C HIS A 78 0.29 -5.46 -9.59
N GLU A 79 -0.25 -4.49 -8.85
CA GLU A 79 -0.80 -4.73 -7.50
C GLU A 79 -1.94 -5.76 -7.53
N ILE A 80 -2.84 -5.67 -8.51
CA ILE A 80 -3.92 -6.65 -8.70
C ILE A 80 -3.36 -8.03 -9.10
N ALA A 81 -2.29 -8.10 -9.88
CA ALA A 81 -1.71 -9.37 -10.31
C ALA A 81 -0.98 -10.10 -9.15
N VAL A 82 -0.17 -9.37 -8.38
CA VAL A 82 0.79 -9.94 -7.44
C VAL A 82 0.21 -10.11 -6.02
N ASP A 83 -0.50 -9.10 -5.51
CA ASP A 83 -1.13 -9.18 -4.18
C ASP A 83 -2.56 -9.72 -4.27
N GLN A 84 -2.75 -10.97 -3.83
CA GLN A 84 -4.05 -11.65 -3.85
C GLN A 84 -5.10 -10.96 -2.96
N ASP A 85 -4.64 -10.31 -1.88
CA ASP A 85 -5.50 -9.67 -0.89
C ASP A 85 -5.71 -8.18 -1.19
N PHE A 86 -5.14 -7.67 -2.30
CA PHE A 86 -5.24 -6.28 -2.70
C PHE A 86 -6.69 -5.82 -2.76
N LYS A 87 -6.98 -4.76 -2.01
CA LYS A 87 -8.26 -4.06 -1.98
C LYS A 87 -7.97 -2.57 -1.93
N LEU A 88 -8.86 -1.78 -2.52
CA LEU A 88 -8.89 -0.35 -2.31
C LEU A 88 -9.33 -0.10 -0.87
N GLU A 89 -8.59 0.78 -0.21
CA GLU A 89 -8.90 1.28 1.12
C GLU A 89 -9.50 2.69 1.01
N PRO A 90 -10.35 3.10 1.97
CA PRO A 90 -10.77 4.47 2.09
C PRO A 90 -9.55 5.38 2.26
N PHE A 91 -9.49 6.48 1.51
CA PHE A 91 -8.47 7.49 1.78
C PHE A 91 -8.84 8.27 3.03
N GLU A 92 -8.12 8.02 4.11
CA GLU A 92 -8.16 8.82 5.32
C GLU A 92 -6.92 9.74 5.35
N PRO A 93 -7.10 11.08 5.27
CA PRO A 93 -5.98 11.99 5.44
C PRO A 93 -5.39 11.82 6.85
N PRO A 94 -4.06 11.99 7.03
CA PRO A 94 -3.42 11.82 8.34
C PRO A 94 -4.10 12.67 9.42
N ASP A 95 -4.13 12.14 10.64
CA ASP A 95 -4.61 12.88 11.82
C ASP A 95 -3.82 14.18 11.99
N ASN A 96 -4.53 15.26 12.33
CA ASN A 96 -4.01 16.63 12.39
C ASN A 96 -3.50 17.23 11.05
N SER A 97 -3.85 16.65 9.90
CA SER A 97 -3.59 17.29 8.61
C SER A 97 -4.54 18.46 8.34
N TYR A 98 -4.04 19.52 7.71
CA TYR A 98 -4.88 20.61 7.22
C TYR A 98 -5.96 20.11 6.26
N GLN A 99 -5.68 19.08 5.46
CA GLN A 99 -6.63 18.48 4.54
C GLN A 99 -7.83 17.87 5.26
N LYS A 100 -7.60 17.10 6.34
CA LYS A 100 -8.69 16.55 7.17
C LYS A 100 -9.54 17.65 7.79
N LEU A 101 -8.88 18.65 8.38
CA LEU A 101 -9.57 19.79 9.01
C LEU A 101 -10.43 20.56 8.00
N VAL A 102 -9.91 20.84 6.81
CA VAL A 102 -10.65 21.52 5.74
C VAL A 102 -11.84 20.69 5.30
N LYS A 103 -11.64 19.38 5.03
CA LYS A 103 -12.72 18.47 4.63
C LYS A 103 -13.85 18.41 5.66
N GLU A 104 -13.51 18.17 6.93
CA GLU A 104 -14.48 18.09 8.03
C GLU A 104 -15.22 19.43 8.24
N THR A 105 -14.50 20.55 8.19
CA THR A 105 -15.10 21.88 8.34
C THR A 105 -16.05 22.20 7.20
N MET A 106 -15.69 21.88 5.96
CA MET A 106 -16.56 22.08 4.78
C MET A 106 -17.80 21.19 4.82
N HIS A 107 -17.65 19.90 5.14
CA HIS A 107 -18.77 18.98 5.28
C HIS A 107 -19.74 19.44 6.37
N LYS A 108 -19.21 19.88 7.50
CA LYS A 108 -20.03 20.43 8.59
C LYS A 108 -20.78 21.68 8.14
N ALA A 109 -20.08 22.63 7.52
CA ALA A 109 -20.69 23.87 7.03
C ALA A 109 -21.80 23.60 6.00
N TYR A 110 -21.60 22.64 5.09
CA TYR A 110 -22.60 22.23 4.10
C TYR A 110 -23.92 21.81 4.77
N PHE A 111 -23.86 20.92 5.75
CA PHE A 111 -25.07 20.43 6.43
C PHE A 111 -25.64 21.44 7.43
N ASP A 112 -24.82 22.29 8.03
CA ASP A 112 -25.30 23.38 8.89
C ASP A 112 -26.10 24.41 8.07
N ILE A 113 -25.64 24.78 6.87
CA ILE A 113 -26.40 25.64 5.94
C ILE A 113 -27.69 24.97 5.49
N LEU A 114 -27.66 23.67 5.15
CA LEU A 114 -28.87 22.93 4.79
C LEU A 114 -29.89 22.95 5.93
N ARG A 115 -29.43 22.72 7.16
CA ARG A 115 -30.30 22.75 8.34
C ARG A 115 -30.86 24.14 8.61
N GLU A 116 -30.08 25.20 8.40
CA GLU A 116 -30.56 26.58 8.52
C GLU A 116 -31.63 26.90 7.47
N GLN A 117 -31.40 26.53 6.21
CA GLN A 117 -32.34 26.77 5.09
C GLN A 117 -33.66 26.01 5.25
N LEU A 118 -33.63 24.76 5.75
CA LEU A 118 -34.86 23.98 5.97
C LEU A 118 -35.67 24.48 7.16
N ASN A 119 -35.04 25.14 8.13
CA ASN A 119 -35.69 25.70 9.32
C ASN A 119 -36.10 27.17 9.17
N SER A 120 -35.80 27.83 8.03
CA SER A 120 -36.24 29.20 7.76
C SER A 120 -37.75 29.26 7.48
N ASP A 121 -38.35 30.44 7.67
CA ASP A 121 -39.77 30.69 7.36
C ASP A 121 -39.90 31.85 6.35
N PRO A 122 -40.24 31.58 5.07
CA PRO A 122 -40.51 30.26 4.48
C PRO A 122 -39.21 29.43 4.28
N PRO A 123 -39.30 28.09 4.16
CA PRO A 123 -38.14 27.23 3.91
C PRO A 123 -37.44 27.55 2.59
N GLU A 124 -36.10 27.53 2.59
CA GLU A 124 -35.29 27.62 1.38
C GLU A 124 -34.80 26.23 0.94
N TYR A 125 -34.94 25.89 -0.34
CA TYR A 125 -34.59 24.56 -0.86
C TYR A 125 -33.32 24.53 -1.72
N LYS A 126 -32.59 25.64 -1.86
CA LYS A 126 -31.41 25.73 -2.76
C LYS A 126 -30.39 24.63 -2.48
N GLN A 127 -30.02 24.44 -1.22
CA GLN A 127 -29.05 23.41 -0.82
C GLN A 127 -29.64 22.00 -0.92
N ALA A 128 -30.95 21.85 -0.69
CA ALA A 128 -31.64 20.57 -0.79
C ALA A 128 -31.70 20.03 -2.22
N LEU A 129 -31.84 20.89 -3.22
CA LEU A 129 -31.80 20.50 -4.64
C LEU A 129 -30.42 19.96 -5.02
N VAL A 130 -29.35 20.61 -4.57
CA VAL A 130 -27.97 20.13 -4.77
C VAL A 130 -27.76 18.78 -4.09
N LEU A 131 -28.24 18.62 -2.86
CA LEU A 131 -28.15 17.37 -2.12
C LEU A 131 -28.85 16.20 -2.84
N LEU A 132 -30.05 16.41 -3.38
CA LEU A 132 -30.78 15.35 -4.09
C LEU A 132 -30.09 14.97 -5.40
N GLU A 133 -29.47 15.93 -6.09
CA GLU A 133 -28.61 15.65 -7.25
C GLU A 133 -27.36 14.86 -6.83
N ASP A 134 -26.71 15.22 -5.72
CA ASP A 134 -25.56 14.49 -5.18
C ASP A 134 -25.90 13.03 -4.86
N VAL A 135 -27.07 12.80 -4.25
CA VAL A 135 -27.59 11.45 -3.98
C VAL A 135 -27.86 10.68 -5.27
N LYS A 136 -28.45 11.32 -6.29
CA LYS A 136 -28.68 10.73 -7.61
C LYS A 136 -27.36 10.29 -8.26
N GLN A 137 -26.36 11.16 -8.25
CA GLN A 137 -25.03 10.85 -8.79
C GLN A 137 -24.34 9.73 -7.98
N GLY A 138 -24.46 9.75 -6.65
CA GLY A 138 -23.98 8.70 -5.77
C GLY A 138 -24.60 7.33 -6.12
N LEU A 139 -25.92 7.28 -6.32
CA LEU A 139 -26.61 6.06 -6.75
C LEU A 139 -26.11 5.58 -8.12
N PHE A 140 -25.90 6.46 -9.10
CA PHE A 140 -25.35 6.04 -10.38
C PHE A 140 -23.92 5.50 -10.29
N SER A 141 -23.11 6.02 -9.36
CA SER A 141 -21.73 5.58 -9.16
C SER A 141 -21.62 4.12 -8.67
N ILE A 142 -22.68 3.59 -8.06
CA ILE A 142 -22.77 2.20 -7.59
C ILE A 142 -23.52 1.27 -8.56
N LEU A 143 -23.83 1.74 -9.78
CA LEU A 143 -24.47 0.91 -10.82
C LEU A 143 -23.49 0.39 -11.85
N LEU A 144 -23.65 -0.88 -12.21
CA LEU A 144 -22.99 -1.46 -13.37
C LEU A 144 -23.69 -1.04 -14.67
N PRO A 145 -22.99 -1.01 -15.82
CA PRO A 145 -23.58 -0.65 -17.12
C PRO A 145 -24.81 -1.49 -17.52
N ARG A 146 -24.94 -2.70 -16.96
CA ARG A 146 -26.07 -3.62 -17.22
C ARG A 146 -27.34 -3.27 -16.44
N HIS A 147 -27.29 -2.38 -15.45
CA HIS A 147 -28.41 -2.02 -14.58
C HIS A 147 -29.31 -0.93 -15.23
N THR A 148 -29.72 -1.11 -16.49
CA THR A 148 -30.47 -0.08 -17.24
C THR A 148 -31.82 0.23 -16.62
N ARG A 149 -32.58 -0.78 -16.19
CA ARG A 149 -33.90 -0.60 -15.55
C ARG A 149 -33.82 0.16 -14.22
N ILE A 150 -32.77 -0.09 -13.43
CA ILE A 150 -32.57 0.61 -12.15
C ILE A 150 -32.18 2.07 -12.42
N ARG A 151 -31.35 2.30 -13.45
CA ARG A 151 -31.00 3.65 -13.90
C ARG A 151 -32.24 4.45 -14.33
N GLU A 152 -33.08 3.87 -15.18
CA GLU A 152 -34.35 4.50 -15.62
C GLU A 152 -35.26 4.84 -14.44
N MET A 153 -35.39 3.92 -13.47
CA MET A 153 -36.18 4.15 -12.26
C MET A 153 -35.62 5.29 -11.38
N ILE A 154 -34.29 5.41 -11.26
CA ILE A 154 -33.65 6.54 -10.55
C ILE A 154 -33.93 7.84 -11.30
N GLU A 155 -33.83 7.86 -12.62
CA GLU A 155 -34.08 9.04 -13.45
C GLU A 155 -35.53 9.53 -13.32
N GLU A 156 -36.50 8.60 -13.28
CA GLU A 156 -37.92 8.92 -13.12
C GLU A 156 -38.25 9.46 -11.72
N VAL A 157 -37.72 8.84 -10.66
CA VAL A 157 -38.03 9.24 -9.28
C VAL A 157 -37.25 10.49 -8.86
N LEU A 158 -35.96 10.57 -9.18
CA LEU A 158 -35.08 11.71 -8.89
C LEU A 158 -34.95 12.63 -10.12
N ASP A 159 -36.09 13.08 -10.65
CA ASP A 159 -36.14 14.05 -11.74
C ASP A 159 -35.92 15.48 -11.20
N ALA A 160 -34.89 16.16 -11.72
CA ALA A 160 -34.48 17.47 -11.22
C ALA A 160 -35.51 18.57 -11.48
N GLU A 161 -36.19 18.55 -12.64
CA GLU A 161 -37.20 19.55 -12.99
C GLU A 161 -38.43 19.38 -12.11
N PHE A 162 -38.86 18.14 -11.89
CA PHE A 162 -40.01 17.83 -11.04
C PHE A 162 -39.74 18.14 -9.57
N ILE A 163 -38.56 17.80 -9.04
CA ILE A 163 -38.15 18.14 -7.67
C ILE A 163 -38.11 19.67 -7.49
N GLN A 164 -37.57 20.41 -8.46
CA GLN A 164 -37.56 21.86 -8.41
C GLN A 164 -38.98 22.45 -8.36
N GLN A 165 -39.91 21.93 -9.19
CA GLN A 165 -41.31 22.35 -9.15
C GLN A 165 -41.99 22.06 -7.80
N GLN A 166 -41.67 20.94 -7.15
CA GLN A 166 -42.19 20.65 -5.81
C GLN A 166 -41.63 21.59 -4.75
N ALA A 167 -40.33 21.93 -4.85
CA ALA A 167 -39.69 22.89 -3.95
C ALA A 167 -40.31 24.29 -4.08
N GLU A 168 -40.54 24.78 -5.30
CA GLU A 168 -41.18 26.08 -5.56
C GLU A 168 -42.61 26.18 -5.01
N ASN A 169 -43.31 25.04 -4.94
CA ASN A 169 -44.67 24.95 -4.41
C ASN A 169 -44.74 24.52 -2.92
N ASN A 170 -43.60 24.43 -2.22
CA ASN A 170 -43.51 23.96 -0.83
C ASN A 170 -44.16 22.57 -0.59
N SER A 171 -44.09 21.67 -1.58
CA SER A 171 -44.70 20.33 -1.53
C SER A 171 -43.67 19.19 -1.55
N LEU A 172 -42.38 19.52 -1.41
CA LEU A 172 -41.27 18.57 -1.44
C LEU A 172 -41.27 17.64 -0.22
N ASP A 173 -41.32 16.32 -0.45
CA ASP A 173 -41.34 15.29 0.60
C ASP A 173 -40.00 14.54 0.69
N PHE A 174 -39.14 15.00 1.59
CA PHE A 174 -37.84 14.38 1.87
C PHE A 174 -37.92 12.94 2.36
N HIS A 175 -38.96 12.57 3.11
CA HIS A 175 -39.09 11.23 3.67
C HIS A 175 -39.33 10.21 2.57
N LYS A 176 -40.14 10.57 1.56
CA LYS A 176 -40.39 9.73 0.38
C LYS A 176 -39.11 9.48 -0.41
N TYR A 177 -38.31 10.53 -0.66
CA TYR A 177 -37.02 10.38 -1.35
C TYR A 177 -36.02 9.55 -0.56
N ALA A 178 -35.88 9.81 0.74
CA ALA A 178 -34.99 9.05 1.61
C ALA A 178 -35.38 7.56 1.64
N SER A 179 -36.67 7.24 1.77
CA SER A 179 -37.15 5.85 1.78
C SER A 179 -36.82 5.12 0.48
N PHE A 180 -37.05 5.76 -0.68
CA PHE A 180 -36.69 5.20 -1.99
C PHE A 180 -35.19 4.92 -2.11
N VAL A 181 -34.36 5.87 -1.70
CA VAL A 181 -32.90 5.75 -1.78
C VAL A 181 -32.40 4.64 -0.85
N ILE A 182 -32.89 4.57 0.39
CA ILE A 182 -32.54 3.53 1.35
C ILE A 182 -32.94 2.14 0.85
N ASP A 183 -34.15 1.99 0.31
CA ASP A 183 -34.63 0.73 -0.28
C ASP A 183 -33.78 0.28 -1.47
N LEU A 184 -33.33 1.24 -2.28
CA LEU A 184 -32.47 0.95 -3.42
C LEU A 184 -31.06 0.57 -2.97
N MET A 185 -30.50 1.26 -1.99
CA MET A 185 -29.22 0.90 -1.37
C MET A 185 -29.28 -0.50 -0.77
N ALA A 186 -30.36 -0.85 -0.07
CA ALA A 186 -30.56 -2.20 0.49
C ALA A 186 -30.55 -3.29 -0.59
N LYS A 187 -31.07 -3.00 -1.80
CA LYS A 187 -31.06 -3.95 -2.92
C LYS A 187 -29.70 -4.10 -3.60
N LEU A 188 -28.86 -3.05 -3.55
CA LEU A 188 -27.55 -3.01 -4.20
C LEU A 188 -26.40 -3.41 -3.28
N ALA A 189 -26.61 -3.33 -1.97
CA ALA A 189 -25.61 -3.62 -0.95
C ALA A 189 -25.41 -5.13 -0.73
N ALA A 190 -24.24 -5.48 -0.19
CA ALA A 190 -23.98 -6.82 0.31
C ALA A 190 -24.64 -7.04 1.68
N PRO A 191 -25.01 -8.28 2.06
CA PRO A 191 -25.67 -8.57 3.35
C PRO A 191 -24.92 -8.05 4.58
N ALA A 192 -23.59 -7.92 4.49
CA ALA A 192 -22.76 -7.37 5.57
C ALA A 192 -23.03 -5.88 5.87
N ARG A 193 -23.75 -5.17 5.00
CA ARG A 193 -24.10 -3.74 5.15
C ARG A 193 -25.54 -3.53 5.59
N ASP A 194 -26.33 -4.59 5.78
CA ASP A 194 -27.75 -4.49 6.15
C ASP A 194 -27.94 -3.75 7.48
N GLU A 195 -27.10 -4.01 8.49
CA GLU A 195 -27.18 -3.31 9.78
C GLU A 195 -26.91 -1.81 9.64
N MET A 196 -25.97 -1.43 8.78
CA MET A 196 -25.65 -0.02 8.52
C MET A 196 -26.85 0.70 7.89
N ILE A 197 -27.48 0.07 6.90
CA ILE A 197 -28.65 0.62 6.20
C ILE A 197 -29.86 0.70 7.15
N GLN A 198 -30.05 -0.30 8.01
CA GLN A 198 -31.07 -0.28 9.06
C GLN A 198 -30.86 0.81 10.12
N ASN A 199 -29.62 1.27 10.34
CA ASN A 199 -29.38 2.36 11.28
C ASN A 199 -29.82 3.71 10.71
N ILE A 200 -29.80 3.89 9.38
CA ILE A 200 -30.29 5.10 8.71
C ILE A 200 -31.80 5.28 8.95
N THR A 201 -32.57 4.19 8.91
CA THR A 201 -34.03 4.25 9.11
C THR A 201 -34.45 4.61 10.53
N LYS A 202 -33.53 4.58 11.50
CA LYS A 202 -33.77 4.99 12.89
C LYS A 202 -33.58 6.49 13.12
N LEU A 203 -32.97 7.20 12.16
CA LEU A 203 -32.76 8.64 12.24
C LEU A 203 -34.07 9.39 11.95
N SER A 204 -34.30 10.49 12.67
CA SER A 204 -35.52 11.30 12.56
C SER A 204 -35.29 12.64 11.88
N ASP A 205 -34.09 13.22 12.01
CA ASP A 205 -33.73 14.48 11.36
C ASP A 205 -33.38 14.25 9.88
N THR A 206 -34.02 15.02 8.99
CA THR A 206 -33.83 14.88 7.54
C THR A 206 -32.38 15.09 7.12
N VAL A 207 -31.70 16.07 7.71
CA VAL A 207 -30.30 16.39 7.37
C VAL A 207 -29.38 15.24 7.77
N ASP A 208 -29.58 14.67 8.97
CA ASP A 208 -28.80 13.52 9.44
C ASP A 208 -29.07 12.25 8.60
N VAL A 209 -30.32 12.01 8.17
CA VAL A 209 -30.67 10.90 7.26
C VAL A 209 -29.88 11.01 5.95
N PHE A 210 -29.94 12.16 5.28
CA PHE A 210 -29.25 12.34 4.00
C PHE A 210 -27.72 12.36 4.12
N ARG A 211 -27.19 12.85 5.25
CA ARG A 211 -25.77 12.71 5.57
C ARG A 211 -25.37 11.23 5.63
N ALA A 212 -26.12 10.43 6.39
CA ALA A 212 -25.85 9.00 6.53
C ALA A 212 -26.01 8.25 5.19
N ILE A 213 -26.97 8.65 4.34
CA ILE A 213 -27.12 8.14 2.97
C ILE A 213 -25.84 8.38 2.16
N LEU A 214 -25.35 9.63 2.09
CA LEU A 214 -24.15 9.96 1.31
C LEU A 214 -22.92 9.21 1.83
N GLU A 215 -22.71 9.17 3.15
CA GLU A 215 -21.61 8.41 3.76
C GLU A 215 -21.68 6.91 3.43
N THR A 216 -22.89 6.35 3.43
CA THR A 216 -23.08 4.93 3.09
C THR A 216 -22.87 4.68 1.60
N LEU A 217 -23.29 5.59 0.71
CA LEU A 217 -23.04 5.48 -0.73
C LEU A 217 -21.55 5.43 -1.07
N GLU A 218 -20.72 6.21 -0.36
CA GLU A 218 -19.27 6.18 -0.50
C GLU A 218 -18.68 4.81 -0.13
N ILE A 219 -19.18 4.18 0.93
CA ILE A 219 -18.78 2.82 1.33
C ILE A 219 -19.24 1.80 0.29
N LEU A 220 -20.49 1.88 -0.18
CA LEU A 220 -21.02 0.96 -1.20
C LEU A 220 -20.24 1.06 -2.52
N LYS A 221 -19.79 2.25 -2.89
CA LYS A 221 -18.93 2.48 -4.05
C LYS A 221 -17.58 1.78 -3.90
N LEU A 222 -16.98 1.83 -2.72
CA LEU A 222 -15.75 1.10 -2.42
C LEU A 222 -15.97 -0.42 -2.47
N ASP A 223 -17.06 -0.92 -1.90
CA ASP A 223 -17.43 -2.34 -1.93
C ASP A 223 -17.60 -2.83 -3.39
N LEU A 224 -18.27 -2.05 -4.23
CA LEU A 224 -18.42 -2.35 -5.66
C LEU A 224 -17.07 -2.38 -6.37
N ALA A 225 -16.21 -1.38 -6.16
CA ALA A 225 -14.89 -1.33 -6.77
C ALA A 225 -14.04 -2.55 -6.38
N ASN A 226 -14.05 -2.93 -5.10
CA ASN A 226 -13.35 -4.11 -4.60
C ASN A 226 -13.93 -5.43 -5.15
N THR A 227 -15.24 -5.49 -5.34
CA THR A 227 -15.91 -6.64 -5.98
C THR A 227 -15.50 -6.75 -7.46
N LEU A 228 -15.45 -5.62 -8.17
CA LEU A 228 -14.99 -5.56 -9.56
C LEU A 228 -13.51 -5.99 -9.69
N ILE A 229 -12.64 -5.54 -8.78
CA ILE A 229 -11.24 -5.98 -8.71
C ILE A 229 -11.17 -7.50 -8.54
N ALA A 230 -11.91 -8.06 -7.59
CA ALA A 230 -11.93 -9.51 -7.37
C ALA A 230 -12.39 -10.29 -8.61
N MET A 231 -13.39 -9.77 -9.34
CA MET A 231 -13.92 -10.39 -10.56
C MET A 231 -12.94 -10.31 -11.74
N ILE A 232 -12.23 -9.19 -11.92
CA ILE A 232 -11.31 -9.01 -13.05
C ILE A 232 -9.92 -9.60 -12.79
N ARG A 233 -9.54 -9.82 -11.52
CA ARG A 233 -8.23 -10.32 -11.11
C ARG A 233 -7.73 -11.53 -11.92
N PRO A 234 -8.51 -12.57 -12.20
CA PRO A 234 -8.03 -13.70 -13.00
C PRO A 234 -7.60 -13.30 -14.41
N HIS A 235 -8.30 -12.34 -15.02
CA HIS A 235 -7.95 -11.81 -16.34
C HIS A 235 -6.71 -10.91 -16.28
N VAL A 236 -6.60 -10.07 -15.24
CA VAL A 236 -5.41 -9.25 -15.01
C VAL A 236 -4.18 -10.13 -14.80
N GLN A 237 -4.28 -11.21 -14.02
CA GLN A 237 -3.16 -12.14 -13.81
C GLN A 237 -2.68 -12.81 -15.10
N GLN A 238 -3.59 -13.13 -16.03
CA GLN A 238 -3.23 -13.73 -17.32
C GLN A 238 -2.46 -12.78 -18.24
N GLU A 239 -2.84 -11.50 -18.27
CA GLU A 239 -2.28 -10.53 -19.22
C GLU A 239 -1.22 -9.58 -18.61
N SER A 240 -1.13 -9.51 -17.28
CA SER A 240 -0.27 -8.58 -16.53
C SER A 240 1.18 -8.63 -17.00
N VAL A 241 1.75 -9.82 -17.17
CA VAL A 241 3.16 -9.97 -17.57
C VAL A 241 3.44 -9.32 -18.92
N GLN A 242 2.56 -9.50 -19.90
CA GLN A 242 2.73 -8.91 -21.23
C GLN A 242 2.52 -7.40 -21.18
N TYR A 243 1.52 -6.95 -20.43
CA TYR A 243 1.20 -5.54 -20.25
C TYR A 243 2.34 -4.78 -19.55
N GLU A 244 2.84 -5.29 -18.42
CA GLU A 244 3.97 -4.71 -17.67
C GLU A 244 5.23 -4.66 -18.54
N ARG A 245 5.54 -5.73 -19.28
CA ARG A 245 6.69 -5.75 -20.18
C ARG A 245 6.58 -4.66 -21.25
N ALA A 246 5.43 -4.58 -21.93
CA ALA A 246 5.22 -3.59 -22.98
C ALA A 246 5.33 -2.14 -22.43
N LYS A 247 4.76 -1.88 -21.25
CA LYS A 247 4.84 -0.56 -20.61
C LYS A 247 6.23 -0.22 -20.11
N PHE A 248 6.95 -1.19 -19.56
CA PHE A 248 8.34 -0.98 -19.18
C PHE A 248 9.24 -0.73 -20.39
N ASP A 249 9.05 -1.46 -21.49
CA ASP A 249 9.80 -1.26 -22.73
C ASP A 249 9.48 0.11 -23.39
N GLU A 250 8.25 0.61 -23.27
CA GLU A 250 7.90 1.99 -23.63
C GLU A 250 8.67 3.00 -22.78
N MET A 251 8.76 2.78 -21.47
CA MET A 251 9.50 3.64 -20.54
C MET A 251 11.01 3.66 -20.86
N LEU A 252 11.60 2.51 -21.16
CA LEU A 252 13.03 2.40 -21.51
C LEU A 252 13.39 3.16 -22.79
N LYS A 253 12.44 3.37 -23.73
CA LYS A 253 12.70 4.18 -24.92
C LYS A 253 12.82 5.68 -24.62
N VAL A 254 12.22 6.12 -23.52
CA VAL A 254 12.22 7.52 -23.09
C VAL A 254 13.44 7.82 -22.19
N SER A 255 13.92 6.82 -21.45
CA SER A 255 15.04 6.95 -20.53
C SER A 255 16.36 6.48 -21.15
N GLU A 256 17.35 7.37 -21.26
CA GLU A 256 18.65 7.09 -21.90
C GLU A 256 19.47 6.00 -21.16
N ASP A 257 19.29 5.86 -19.83
CA ASP A 257 19.87 4.77 -19.03
C ASP A 257 18.88 4.25 -17.96
N GLY A 258 17.72 3.77 -18.41
CA GLY A 258 16.63 3.32 -17.53
C GLY A 258 16.88 2.06 -16.69
N LEU A 259 18.09 1.48 -16.73
CA LEU A 259 18.45 0.23 -16.02
C LEU A 259 19.78 0.33 -15.25
N GLN A 260 20.23 1.54 -14.91
CA GLN A 260 21.53 1.74 -14.28
C GLN A 260 21.65 0.99 -12.95
N HIS A 261 20.67 1.14 -12.05
CA HIS A 261 20.71 0.48 -10.75
C HIS A 261 20.49 -1.03 -10.87
N THR A 262 19.69 -1.47 -11.83
CA THR A 262 19.50 -2.90 -12.16
C THR A 262 20.81 -3.54 -12.63
N LYS A 263 21.57 -2.86 -13.50
CA LYS A 263 22.88 -3.31 -13.95
C LYS A 263 23.86 -3.42 -12.78
N GLU A 264 23.98 -2.38 -11.95
CA GLU A 264 24.87 -2.37 -10.78
C GLU A 264 24.50 -3.46 -9.77
N TRP A 265 23.19 -3.61 -9.49
CA TRP A 265 22.67 -4.63 -8.59
C TRP A 265 23.06 -6.03 -9.04
N LEU A 266 22.82 -6.38 -10.31
CA LEU A 266 23.14 -7.71 -10.84
C LEU A 266 24.64 -7.98 -10.88
N LYS A 267 25.46 -7.01 -11.34
CA LYS A 267 26.91 -7.17 -11.49
C LYS A 267 27.61 -7.61 -10.21
N ARG A 268 27.15 -7.13 -9.05
CA ARG A 268 27.71 -7.50 -7.74
C ARG A 268 27.54 -8.98 -7.39
N HIS A 269 26.61 -9.68 -8.03
CA HIS A 269 26.27 -11.08 -7.76
C HIS A 269 26.66 -12.04 -8.88
N ILE A 270 27.21 -11.53 -9.99
CA ILE A 270 27.71 -12.37 -11.08
C ILE A 270 28.96 -13.08 -10.60
N ASP A 271 28.91 -14.41 -10.62
CA ASP A 271 30.02 -15.27 -10.24
C ASP A 271 30.84 -15.60 -11.49
N LEU A 272 32.03 -15.02 -11.60
CA LEU A 272 32.96 -15.25 -12.70
C LEU A 272 33.97 -16.36 -12.40
N GLU A 273 33.98 -16.88 -11.16
CA GLU A 273 34.95 -17.88 -10.75
C GLU A 273 34.79 -19.18 -11.55
N GLY A 274 35.89 -19.63 -12.17
CA GLY A 274 35.91 -20.86 -12.96
C GLY A 274 35.30 -20.76 -14.36
N LEU A 275 34.92 -19.56 -14.82
CA LEU A 275 34.45 -19.34 -16.19
C LEU A 275 35.59 -18.92 -17.13
N THR A 276 35.60 -19.45 -18.35
CA THR A 276 36.48 -18.98 -19.44
C THR A 276 35.75 -17.91 -20.25
N LEU A 277 36.18 -16.65 -20.12
CA LEU A 277 35.61 -15.53 -20.87
C LEU A 277 36.23 -15.43 -22.29
N PRO A 278 35.45 -15.03 -23.31
CA PRO A 278 34.02 -14.72 -23.28
C PRO A 278 33.16 -15.99 -23.30
N VAL A 279 32.07 -16.02 -22.51
CA VAL A 279 31.12 -17.14 -22.52
C VAL A 279 30.11 -16.93 -23.65
N THR A 280 30.06 -17.87 -24.60
CA THR A 280 29.10 -17.84 -25.73
C THR A 280 28.00 -18.89 -25.61
N ASP A 281 28.14 -19.85 -24.69
CA ASP A 281 27.15 -20.91 -24.49
C ASP A 281 25.91 -20.38 -23.76
N LYS A 282 24.76 -20.41 -24.45
CA LYS A 282 23.46 -19.96 -23.94
C LYS A 282 23.01 -20.73 -22.69
N VAL A 283 23.36 -22.01 -22.56
CA VAL A 283 23.01 -22.83 -21.39
C VAL A 283 23.79 -22.36 -20.17
N VAL A 284 25.08 -22.08 -20.35
CA VAL A 284 25.94 -21.54 -19.30
C VAL A 284 25.44 -20.16 -18.87
N ILE A 285 25.18 -19.26 -19.82
CA ILE A 285 24.63 -17.92 -19.53
C ILE A 285 23.33 -18.03 -18.74
N ARG A 286 22.38 -18.89 -19.17
CA ARG A 286 21.10 -19.08 -18.46
C ARG A 286 21.31 -19.58 -17.02
N ASN A 287 22.24 -20.51 -16.82
CA ASN A 287 22.53 -21.05 -15.49
C ASN A 287 23.19 -19.99 -14.60
N VAL A 288 24.14 -19.22 -15.12
CA VAL A 288 24.75 -18.09 -14.42
C VAL A 288 23.68 -17.07 -14.05
N THR A 289 22.85 -16.64 -15.00
CA THR A 289 21.74 -15.70 -14.74
C THR A 289 20.80 -16.21 -13.65
N ALA A 290 20.42 -17.50 -13.67
CA ALA A 290 19.56 -18.08 -12.64
C ALA A 290 20.20 -18.03 -11.24
N GLN A 291 21.51 -18.31 -11.12
CA GLN A 291 22.24 -18.23 -9.86
C GLN A 291 22.45 -16.78 -9.40
N THR A 292 22.82 -15.88 -10.31
CA THR A 292 22.98 -14.45 -10.06
C THR A 292 21.68 -13.86 -9.53
N LEU A 293 20.56 -14.11 -10.21
CA LEU A 293 19.25 -13.62 -9.77
C LEU A 293 18.89 -14.17 -8.38
N ALA A 294 19.11 -15.45 -8.12
CA ALA A 294 18.83 -16.02 -6.80
C ALA A 294 19.63 -15.34 -5.68
N LYS A 295 20.91 -14.99 -5.90
CA LYS A 295 21.71 -14.22 -4.94
C LYS A 295 21.22 -12.77 -4.84
N ALA A 296 20.96 -12.13 -5.97
CA ALA A 296 20.56 -10.72 -6.05
C ALA A 296 19.22 -10.43 -5.36
N TYR A 297 18.20 -11.29 -5.56
CA TYR A 297 16.91 -11.15 -4.86
C TYR A 297 17.02 -11.34 -3.34
N LEU A 298 17.98 -12.11 -2.85
CA LEU A 298 18.19 -12.25 -1.40
C LEU A 298 18.82 -11.00 -0.80
N GLU A 299 19.61 -10.23 -1.54
CA GLU A 299 20.10 -8.92 -1.08
C GLU A 299 18.93 -7.96 -0.78
N LEU A 300 17.81 -8.06 -1.52
CA LEU A 300 16.64 -7.21 -1.30
C LEU A 300 15.97 -7.43 0.08
N LEU A 301 16.18 -8.60 0.70
CA LEU A 301 15.68 -8.89 2.05
C LEU A 301 16.48 -8.18 3.14
N GLU A 302 17.69 -7.73 2.82
CA GLU A 302 18.62 -7.04 3.72
C GLU A 302 19.13 -5.77 3.03
N TRP A 303 18.19 -5.04 2.42
CA TRP A 303 18.53 -3.90 1.57
C TRP A 303 19.13 -2.75 2.38
N ASP A 304 20.22 -2.20 1.87
CA ASP A 304 20.86 -1.02 2.43
C ASP A 304 20.12 0.24 1.97
N SER A 305 19.52 0.95 2.93
CA SER A 305 18.78 2.19 2.70
C SER A 305 19.60 3.31 2.03
N SER A 306 20.93 3.23 2.01
CA SER A 306 21.78 4.18 1.31
C SER A 306 21.83 3.98 -0.21
N LYS A 307 21.37 2.82 -0.71
CA LYS A 307 21.42 2.44 -2.13
C LYS A 307 20.07 2.67 -2.81
N SER A 308 20.10 3.18 -4.03
CA SER A 308 18.93 3.26 -4.91
C SER A 308 18.42 1.87 -5.28
N TYR A 309 17.10 1.67 -5.18
CA TYR A 309 16.46 0.40 -5.51
C TYR A 309 16.55 0.11 -7.03
N PRO A 310 16.72 -1.16 -7.45
CA PRO A 310 16.78 -1.47 -8.87
C PRO A 310 15.45 -1.17 -9.57
N GLU A 311 15.52 -0.61 -10.78
CA GLU A 311 14.33 -0.13 -11.52
C GLU A 311 13.33 -1.24 -11.79
N THR A 312 13.81 -2.46 -12.07
CA THR A 312 12.95 -3.62 -12.36
C THR A 312 12.20 -4.15 -11.14
N VAL A 313 12.59 -3.81 -9.91
CA VAL A 313 11.93 -4.24 -8.67
C VAL A 313 11.39 -3.07 -7.85
N ALA A 314 11.40 -1.85 -8.40
CA ALA A 314 11.04 -0.63 -7.68
C ALA A 314 9.59 -0.64 -7.14
N LEU A 315 8.64 -1.21 -7.89
CA LEU A 315 7.25 -1.36 -7.43
C LEU A 315 7.12 -2.31 -6.24
N ASP A 316 7.97 -3.33 -6.18
CA ASP A 316 7.99 -4.35 -5.13
C ASP A 316 8.87 -3.96 -3.92
N ALA A 317 9.56 -2.80 -3.95
CA ALA A 317 10.46 -2.36 -2.88
C ALA A 317 9.85 -2.45 -1.46
N PRO A 318 8.63 -1.91 -1.19
CA PRO A 318 8.03 -2.04 0.15
C PRO A 318 7.73 -3.50 0.52
N ARG A 319 7.39 -4.35 -0.45
CA ARG A 319 7.08 -5.77 -0.21
C ARG A 319 8.33 -6.55 0.19
N PHE A 320 9.45 -6.29 -0.48
CA PHE A 320 10.74 -6.90 -0.12
C PHE A 320 11.26 -6.40 1.23
N ALA A 321 11.06 -5.12 1.57
CA ALA A 321 11.40 -4.59 2.89
C ALA A 321 10.57 -5.26 4.01
N GLU A 322 9.26 -5.40 3.80
CA GLU A 322 8.38 -6.11 4.75
C GLU A 322 8.79 -7.58 4.91
N LEU A 323 9.04 -8.27 3.79
CA LEU A 323 9.49 -9.66 3.79
C LEU A 323 10.87 -9.83 4.42
N GLY A 324 11.78 -8.88 4.21
CA GLY A 324 13.09 -8.81 4.86
C GLY A 324 12.96 -8.70 6.38
N THR A 325 12.02 -7.88 6.86
CA THR A 325 11.71 -7.76 8.28
C THR A 325 11.16 -9.07 8.85
N GLN A 326 10.31 -9.78 8.10
CA GLN A 326 9.82 -11.11 8.51
C GLN A 326 10.96 -12.14 8.60
N VAL A 327 11.88 -12.13 7.63
CA VAL A 327 13.08 -12.99 7.63
C VAL A 327 14.00 -12.67 8.81
N TYR A 328 14.22 -11.38 9.09
CA TYR A 328 14.98 -10.92 10.26
C TYR A 328 14.38 -11.45 11.57
N ARG A 329 13.06 -11.27 11.77
CA ARG A 329 12.37 -11.81 12.96
C ARG A 329 12.49 -13.33 13.04
N LEU A 330 12.32 -14.04 11.92
CA LEU A 330 12.47 -15.50 11.87
C LEU A 330 13.88 -15.95 12.30
N ILE A 331 14.93 -15.26 11.85
CA ILE A 331 16.31 -15.52 12.27
C ILE A 331 16.48 -15.29 13.78
N CYS A 332 15.90 -14.22 14.32
CA CYS A 332 15.98 -13.92 15.74
C CYS A 332 15.25 -14.98 16.58
N VAL A 333 14.02 -15.34 16.21
CA VAL A 333 13.22 -16.38 16.88
C VAL A 333 13.96 -17.72 16.83
N ALA A 334 14.46 -18.12 15.67
CA ALA A 334 15.23 -19.37 15.52
C ALA A 334 16.47 -19.37 16.43
N SER A 335 17.18 -18.25 16.50
CA SER A 335 18.38 -18.10 17.33
C SER A 335 18.06 -18.17 18.83
N LEU A 336 16.98 -17.51 19.27
CA LEU A 336 16.47 -17.58 20.64
C LEU A 336 16.03 -18.99 21.02
N MET A 337 15.31 -19.68 20.13
CA MET A 337 14.89 -21.07 20.35
C MET A 337 16.08 -22.03 20.44
N LEU A 338 17.16 -21.80 19.70
CA LEU A 338 18.38 -22.61 19.76
C LEU A 338 19.23 -22.32 21.01
N ALA A 339 19.24 -21.07 21.49
CA ALA A 339 19.93 -20.68 22.72
C ALA A 339 19.16 -21.08 24.00
N SER A 340 17.85 -21.34 23.87
CA SER A 340 17.02 -21.76 24.99
C SER A 340 17.35 -23.19 25.46
N PRO A 341 17.29 -23.47 26.77
CA PRO A 341 17.65 -24.77 27.31
C PRO A 341 16.74 -25.89 26.77
N ALA A 342 17.34 -27.02 26.39
CA ALA A 342 16.59 -28.22 26.04
C ALA A 342 16.16 -28.94 27.31
N CYS A 343 14.85 -29.04 27.56
CA CYS A 343 14.31 -29.73 28.73
C CYS A 343 13.58 -31.03 28.36
N GLY A 344 13.88 -32.08 29.14
CA GLY A 344 13.13 -33.34 29.17
C GLY A 344 13.78 -34.49 28.41
N SER A 345 13.82 -35.67 29.06
CA SER A 345 14.07 -36.95 28.40
C SER A 345 12.85 -37.45 27.59
N ASP A 346 11.67 -36.89 27.88
CA ASP A 346 10.42 -37.17 27.17
C ASP A 346 10.27 -36.26 25.94
N GLN A 347 10.21 -36.89 24.78
CA GLN A 347 10.14 -36.22 23.48
C GLN A 347 8.82 -35.47 23.28
N THR A 348 7.72 -35.90 23.91
CA THR A 348 6.41 -35.24 23.81
C THR A 348 6.36 -33.96 24.65
N ALA A 349 6.82 -34.02 25.90
CA ALA A 349 6.93 -32.84 26.76
C ALA A 349 7.91 -31.80 26.20
N ALA A 350 9.04 -32.24 25.66
CA ALA A 350 10.01 -31.36 25.01
C ALA A 350 9.44 -30.66 23.76
N ALA A 351 8.60 -31.35 22.98
CA ALA A 351 7.94 -30.75 21.82
C ALA A 351 6.89 -29.70 22.24
N ALA A 352 6.08 -30.00 23.27
CA ALA A 352 5.11 -29.06 23.81
C ALA A 352 5.78 -27.80 24.37
N HIS A 353 6.89 -27.96 25.10
CA HIS A 353 7.68 -26.82 25.60
C HIS A 353 8.21 -25.93 24.48
N LYS A 354 8.83 -26.53 23.44
CA LYS A 354 9.32 -25.78 22.28
C LYS A 354 8.21 -24.99 21.58
N GLN A 355 7.00 -25.56 21.50
CA GLN A 355 5.86 -24.88 20.91
C GLN A 355 5.38 -23.71 21.78
N ALA A 356 5.23 -23.90 23.09
CA ALA A 356 4.84 -22.84 24.02
C ALA A 356 5.86 -21.69 24.03
N LEU A 357 7.15 -22.03 24.03
CA LEU A 357 8.24 -21.05 23.95
C LEU A 357 8.19 -20.25 22.65
N LYS A 358 7.97 -20.93 21.51
CA LYS A 358 7.84 -20.29 20.20
C LYS A 358 6.70 -19.26 20.20
N GLU A 359 5.53 -19.63 20.72
CA GLU A 359 4.36 -18.74 20.77
C GLU A 359 4.64 -17.49 21.61
N LYS A 360 5.26 -17.63 22.78
CA LYS A 360 5.65 -16.50 23.65
C LYS A 360 6.68 -15.59 23.00
N ILE A 361 7.73 -16.17 22.39
CA ILE A 361 8.77 -15.39 21.70
C ILE A 361 8.17 -14.62 20.52
N LEU A 362 7.30 -15.26 19.72
CA LEU A 362 6.65 -14.62 18.58
C LEU A 362 5.82 -13.40 19.00
N ILE A 363 5.07 -13.50 20.10
CA ILE A 363 4.26 -12.38 20.62
C ILE A 363 5.14 -11.19 21.03
N LEU A 364 6.25 -11.45 21.72
CA LEU A 364 7.12 -10.39 22.24
C LEU A 364 7.93 -9.71 21.14
N ILE A 365 8.31 -10.45 20.09
CA ILE A 365 9.17 -9.95 19.01
C ILE A 365 8.38 -9.36 17.83
N ASP A 366 7.06 -9.43 17.82
CA ASP A 366 6.21 -9.12 16.65
C ASP A 366 6.51 -7.75 16.02
N ASN A 367 6.72 -6.74 16.86
CA ASN A 367 7.02 -5.37 16.43
C ASN A 367 8.51 -5.05 16.25
N THR A 368 9.39 -6.04 16.39
CA THR A 368 10.84 -5.82 16.26
C THR A 368 11.25 -5.84 14.78
N THR A 369 11.90 -4.77 14.34
CA THR A 369 12.33 -4.57 12.95
C THR A 369 13.83 -4.47 12.76
N ASN A 370 14.58 -4.17 13.83
CA ASN A 370 16.02 -3.92 13.79
C ASN A 370 16.71 -4.31 15.10
N ASP A 371 18.04 -4.30 15.12
CA ASP A 371 18.83 -4.72 16.28
C ASP A 371 18.72 -3.79 17.50
N ILE A 372 18.33 -2.52 17.31
CA ILE A 372 18.12 -1.59 18.42
C ILE A 372 16.87 -2.01 19.20
N GLU A 373 15.77 -2.24 18.49
CA GLU A 373 14.52 -2.75 19.07
C GLU A 373 14.71 -4.14 19.66
N LEU A 374 15.47 -5.02 19.00
CA LEU A 374 15.77 -6.36 19.51
C LEU A 374 16.43 -6.27 20.90
N LYS A 375 17.47 -5.43 21.05
CA LYS A 375 18.17 -5.24 22.33
C LYS A 375 17.25 -4.76 23.46
N GLN A 376 16.20 -4.00 23.14
CA GLN A 376 15.23 -3.53 24.13
C GLN A 376 14.31 -4.66 24.61
N VAL A 377 13.97 -5.61 23.73
CA VAL A 377 13.04 -6.71 24.03
C VAL A 377 13.74 -7.94 24.63
N LEU A 378 15.04 -8.13 24.37
CA LEU A 378 15.81 -9.29 24.86
C LEU A 378 15.76 -9.53 26.38
N PRO A 379 15.81 -8.51 27.27
CA PRO A 379 15.67 -8.74 28.71
C PRO A 379 14.32 -9.37 29.07
N SER A 380 13.23 -8.88 28.48
CA SER A 380 11.89 -9.45 28.69
C SER A 380 11.77 -10.87 28.14
N LEU A 381 12.37 -11.13 26.98
CA LEU A 381 12.45 -12.47 26.41
C LEU A 381 13.22 -13.44 27.31
N ALA A 382 14.32 -13.00 27.91
CA ALA A 382 15.11 -13.84 28.82
C ALA A 382 14.28 -14.29 30.04
N GLU A 383 13.51 -13.37 30.66
CA GLU A 383 12.64 -13.72 31.78
C GLU A 383 11.52 -14.67 31.37
N GLU A 384 10.90 -14.44 30.21
CA GLU A 384 9.82 -15.30 29.71
C GLU A 384 10.32 -16.70 29.35
N ILE A 385 11.51 -16.82 28.75
CA ILE A 385 12.14 -18.13 28.49
C ILE A 385 12.36 -18.87 29.81
N ILE A 386 12.91 -18.20 30.83
CA ILE A 386 13.10 -18.79 32.16
C ILE A 386 11.77 -19.24 32.75
N GLN A 387 10.75 -18.38 32.72
CA GLN A 387 9.44 -18.69 33.30
C GLN A 387 8.78 -19.89 32.62
N VAL A 388 8.78 -19.95 31.28
CA VAL A 388 8.21 -21.08 30.53
C VAL A 388 8.98 -22.37 30.78
N THR A 389 10.30 -22.30 30.98
CA THR A 389 11.12 -23.45 31.36
C THR A 389 10.81 -23.92 32.77
N GLU A 390 10.64 -23.02 33.74
CA GLU A 390 10.26 -23.39 35.12
C GLU A 390 8.87 -24.03 35.19
N GLN A 391 7.89 -23.48 34.47
CA GLN A 391 6.55 -24.07 34.36
C GLN A 391 6.60 -25.51 33.81
N LEU A 392 7.48 -25.80 32.87
CA LEU A 392 7.67 -27.17 32.38
C LEU A 392 8.26 -28.08 33.47
N LEU A 393 9.29 -27.62 34.19
CA LEU A 393 9.92 -28.40 35.26
C LEU A 393 8.91 -28.72 36.37
N GLU A 394 8.06 -27.75 36.74
CA GLU A 394 6.96 -27.95 37.68
C GLU A 394 5.98 -29.03 37.18
N ASN A 395 5.54 -28.94 35.92
CA ASN A 395 4.65 -29.94 35.30
C ASN A 395 5.26 -31.35 35.25
N LEU A 396 6.59 -31.44 35.14
CA LEU A 396 7.34 -32.70 35.14
C LEU A 396 7.74 -33.17 36.55
N ASN A 397 7.33 -32.46 37.61
CA ASN A 397 7.74 -32.69 39.00
C ASN A 397 9.28 -32.74 39.19
N GLN A 398 10.01 -31.93 38.42
CA GLN A 398 11.45 -31.77 38.50
C GLN A 398 11.83 -30.57 39.37
N SER A 399 13.09 -30.53 39.82
CA SER A 399 13.61 -29.40 40.60
C SER A 399 13.64 -28.12 39.76
N PRO A 400 13.30 -26.96 40.35
CA PRO A 400 13.34 -25.69 39.63
C PRO A 400 14.76 -25.32 39.19
N LEU A 401 14.87 -24.38 38.25
CA LEU A 401 16.17 -23.88 37.78
C LEU A 401 16.94 -23.22 38.92
N THR A 402 18.23 -23.52 39.02
CA THR A 402 19.12 -22.84 39.99
C THR A 402 19.34 -21.38 39.58
N GLY A 403 19.63 -20.51 40.56
CA GLY A 403 19.92 -19.10 40.28
C GLY A 403 21.07 -18.91 39.28
N GLU A 404 22.10 -19.74 39.36
CA GLU A 404 23.23 -19.72 38.41
C GLU A 404 22.79 -20.07 36.98
N THR A 405 21.94 -21.08 36.82
CA THR A 405 21.40 -21.46 35.50
C THR A 405 20.55 -20.34 34.90
N LYS A 406 19.76 -19.63 35.72
CA LYS A 406 18.97 -18.47 35.28
C LYS A 406 19.87 -17.34 34.76
N GLU A 407 20.94 -17.01 35.47
CA GLU A 407 21.91 -15.99 35.02
C GLU A 407 22.64 -16.39 33.73
N ILE A 408 22.96 -17.68 33.56
CA ILE A 408 23.54 -18.19 32.30
C ILE A 408 22.55 -17.99 31.15
N ILE A 409 21.28 -18.34 31.33
CA ILE A 409 20.23 -18.15 30.31
C ILE A 409 20.11 -16.66 29.97
N ARG A 410 20.02 -15.77 30.98
CA ARG A 410 19.97 -14.31 30.76
C ARG A 410 21.14 -13.84 29.91
N THR A 411 22.34 -14.22 30.28
CA THR A 411 23.57 -13.80 29.59
C THR A 411 23.59 -14.29 28.14
N GLN A 412 23.21 -15.56 27.91
CA GLN A 412 23.15 -16.16 26.57
C GLN A 412 22.08 -15.52 25.67
N ILE A 413 20.91 -15.18 26.23
CA ILE A 413 19.84 -14.54 25.47
C ILE A 413 20.21 -13.09 25.16
N LEU A 414 20.77 -12.34 26.13
CA LEU A 414 21.21 -10.97 25.92
C LEU A 414 22.35 -10.86 24.89
N SER A 415 23.25 -11.86 24.83
CA SER A 415 24.34 -11.86 23.85
C SER A 415 23.86 -11.97 22.40
N LEU A 416 22.63 -12.46 22.15
CA LEU A 416 22.03 -12.49 20.81
C LEU A 416 21.69 -11.10 20.26
N GLY A 417 21.75 -10.05 21.09
CA GLY A 417 21.61 -8.67 20.64
C GLY A 417 22.76 -8.20 19.75
N ASP A 418 23.88 -8.93 19.72
CA ASP A 418 24.99 -8.68 18.80
C ASP A 418 24.65 -9.24 17.39
N PRO A 419 24.69 -8.41 16.33
CA PRO A 419 24.49 -8.87 14.96
C PRO A 419 25.51 -9.94 14.53
N GLU A 420 26.74 -9.84 15.03
CA GLU A 420 27.85 -10.75 14.72
C GLU A 420 27.85 -12.02 15.60
N HIS A 421 26.79 -12.22 16.39
CA HIS A 421 26.69 -13.40 17.24
C HIS A 421 26.66 -14.68 16.40
N ARG A 422 27.60 -15.61 16.68
CA ARG A 422 27.82 -16.81 15.87
C ARG A 422 26.57 -17.65 15.61
N VAL A 423 25.69 -17.78 16.60
CA VAL A 423 24.41 -18.51 16.43
C VAL A 423 23.50 -17.81 15.41
N ARG A 424 23.39 -16.47 15.47
CA ARG A 424 22.59 -15.69 14.52
C ARG A 424 23.16 -15.79 13.11
N GLU A 425 24.48 -15.69 12.96
CA GLU A 425 25.13 -15.86 11.65
C GLU A 425 24.83 -17.23 11.02
N ILE A 426 24.97 -18.31 11.79
CA ILE A 426 24.74 -19.67 11.30
C ILE A 426 23.27 -19.85 10.90
N VAL A 427 22.34 -19.36 11.72
CA VAL A 427 20.91 -19.40 11.42
C VAL A 427 20.60 -18.60 10.16
N ARG A 428 21.11 -17.37 10.07
CA ARG A 428 20.97 -16.51 8.89
C ARG A 428 21.46 -17.21 7.63
N GLN A 429 22.67 -17.76 7.65
CA GLN A 429 23.24 -18.49 6.51
C GLN A 429 22.34 -19.67 6.08
N ARG A 430 21.84 -20.47 7.03
CA ARG A 430 20.94 -21.60 6.73
C ARG A 430 19.61 -21.15 6.13
N VAL A 431 19.03 -20.06 6.64
CA VAL A 431 17.77 -19.49 6.11
C VAL A 431 18.00 -18.97 4.69
N LEU A 432 19.04 -18.16 4.46
CA LEU A 432 19.32 -17.60 3.14
C LEU A 432 19.70 -18.68 2.11
N GLU A 433 20.45 -19.71 2.51
CA GLU A 433 20.79 -20.84 1.62
C GLU A 433 19.55 -21.67 1.24
N PHE A 434 18.63 -21.86 2.20
CA PHE A 434 17.34 -22.49 1.94
C PHE A 434 16.51 -21.68 0.94
N LEU A 435 16.39 -20.36 1.15
CA LEU A 435 15.67 -19.47 0.25
C LEU A 435 16.31 -19.43 -1.15
N LYS A 436 17.64 -19.34 -1.22
CA LYS A 436 18.41 -19.40 -2.48
C LYS A 436 18.05 -20.65 -3.27
N THR A 437 18.04 -21.79 -2.60
CA THR A 437 17.82 -23.05 -3.30
C THR A 437 16.36 -23.22 -3.75
N ILE A 438 15.40 -22.63 -3.03
CA ILE A 438 14.01 -22.53 -3.48
C ILE A 438 13.90 -21.69 -4.75
N LEU A 439 14.58 -20.54 -4.81
CA LEU A 439 14.58 -19.65 -5.98
C LEU A 439 15.19 -20.30 -7.23
N VAL A 440 16.28 -21.06 -7.06
CA VAL A 440 16.94 -21.76 -8.18
C VAL A 440 16.08 -22.90 -8.73
N CYS A 441 15.38 -23.64 -7.87
CA CYS A 441 14.58 -24.80 -8.29
C CYS A 441 13.10 -24.50 -8.53
N GLY A 442 12.68 -23.24 -8.48
CA GLY A 442 11.29 -22.86 -8.79
C GLY A 442 10.25 -23.46 -7.85
N GLY A 443 10.57 -23.61 -6.55
CA GLY A 443 9.58 -24.02 -5.54
C GLY A 443 9.33 -25.51 -5.36
N GLY A 444 10.22 -26.39 -5.82
CA GLY A 444 10.15 -27.82 -5.47
C GLY A 444 10.15 -28.06 -3.95
N SER A 445 9.44 -29.09 -3.48
CA SER A 445 9.42 -29.49 -2.06
C SER A 445 10.85 -29.76 -1.58
N ARG A 446 11.31 -29.01 -0.59
CA ARG A 446 12.63 -29.18 0.01
C ARG A 446 12.53 -29.44 1.49
N GLN A 447 13.46 -30.28 1.97
CA GLN A 447 13.60 -30.55 3.38
C GLN A 447 14.00 -29.26 4.12
N ILE A 448 13.31 -29.00 5.22
CA ILE A 448 13.62 -27.88 6.11
C ILE A 448 15.02 -28.12 6.70
N PRO A 449 15.89 -27.09 6.75
CA PRO A 449 17.21 -27.23 7.35
C PRO A 449 17.13 -27.71 8.80
N VAL A 450 18.07 -28.57 9.18
CA VAL A 450 18.19 -29.06 10.55
C VAL A 450 18.36 -27.87 11.52
N GLY A 451 17.58 -27.87 12.60
CA GLY A 451 17.53 -26.77 13.58
C GLY A 451 16.45 -25.72 13.31
N LEU A 452 15.78 -25.73 12.14
CA LEU A 452 14.67 -24.82 11.82
C LEU A 452 13.29 -25.51 11.78
N SER A 453 13.22 -26.79 12.17
CA SER A 453 11.98 -27.59 12.10
C SER A 453 10.81 -27.00 12.90
N ALA A 454 11.09 -26.34 14.04
CA ALA A 454 10.06 -25.70 14.85
C ALA A 454 9.39 -24.49 14.16
N LEU A 455 10.07 -23.92 13.17
CA LEU A 455 9.65 -22.76 12.37
C LEU A 455 9.34 -23.15 10.92
N ALA A 456 9.08 -24.43 10.65
CA ALA A 456 8.86 -24.94 9.30
C ALA A 456 7.71 -24.20 8.59
N ARG A 457 6.59 -23.95 9.30
CA ARG A 457 5.42 -23.26 8.74
C ARG A 457 5.75 -21.83 8.34
N GLU A 458 6.41 -21.10 9.22
CA GLU A 458 6.81 -19.71 9.04
C GLU A 458 7.82 -19.59 7.89
N LEU A 459 8.83 -20.46 7.86
CA LEU A 459 9.82 -20.51 6.79
C LEU A 459 9.20 -20.89 5.43
N THR A 460 8.26 -21.85 5.40
CA THR A 460 7.52 -22.19 4.17
C THR A 460 6.68 -21.01 3.69
N SER A 461 5.98 -20.31 4.58
CA SER A 461 5.18 -19.14 4.24
C SER A 461 6.05 -18.02 3.62
N VAL A 462 7.14 -17.64 4.29
CA VAL A 462 8.11 -16.64 3.79
C VAL A 462 8.68 -17.06 2.44
N SER A 463 9.08 -18.33 2.29
CA SER A 463 9.64 -18.82 1.04
C SER A 463 8.64 -18.84 -0.12
N GLY A 464 7.37 -19.13 0.15
CA GLY A 464 6.30 -19.11 -0.85
C GLY A 464 5.97 -17.69 -1.30
N THR A 465 5.95 -16.74 -0.37
CA THR A 465 5.78 -15.31 -0.68
C THR A 465 6.96 -14.78 -1.48
N LEU A 466 8.20 -15.05 -1.07
CA LEU A 466 9.40 -14.71 -1.82
C LEU A 466 9.35 -15.26 -3.25
N LEU A 467 9.01 -16.54 -3.40
CA LEU A 467 8.94 -17.20 -4.70
C LEU A 467 7.89 -16.54 -5.60
N ARG A 468 6.71 -16.17 -5.08
CA ARG A 468 5.68 -15.47 -5.88
C ARG A 468 6.20 -14.14 -6.42
N TYR A 469 6.79 -13.31 -5.56
CA TYR A 469 7.34 -12.01 -5.97
C TYR A 469 8.42 -12.18 -7.05
N VAL A 470 9.38 -13.07 -6.80
CA VAL A 470 10.48 -13.31 -7.73
C VAL A 470 10.03 -13.94 -9.04
N MET A 471 9.06 -14.86 -9.01
CA MET A 471 8.56 -15.50 -10.24
C MET A 471 7.78 -14.52 -11.13
N HIS A 472 6.94 -13.66 -10.55
CA HIS A 472 6.25 -12.61 -11.31
C HIS A 472 7.26 -11.65 -11.93
N ASN A 473 8.19 -11.13 -11.13
CA ASN A 473 9.21 -10.21 -11.61
C ASN A 473 10.07 -10.82 -12.73
N LYS A 474 10.52 -12.07 -12.56
CA LYS A 474 11.23 -12.81 -13.62
C LYS A 474 10.37 -12.97 -14.87
N ALA A 475 9.07 -13.28 -14.74
CA ALA A 475 8.20 -13.42 -15.91
C ALA A 475 8.17 -12.13 -16.73
N VAL A 476 8.22 -10.96 -16.09
CA VAL A 476 8.25 -9.66 -16.78
C VAL A 476 9.64 -9.35 -17.35
N PHE A 477 10.70 -9.42 -16.54
CA PHE A 477 12.00 -8.80 -16.82
C PHE A 477 13.15 -9.78 -17.19
N THR A 478 12.90 -11.08 -17.35
CA THR A 478 13.98 -12.07 -17.63
C THR A 478 14.81 -11.72 -18.87
N SER A 479 14.23 -11.14 -19.93
CA SER A 479 14.98 -10.72 -21.12
C SER A 479 16.06 -9.69 -20.76
N HIS A 480 15.67 -8.64 -20.03
CA HIS A 480 16.59 -7.58 -19.57
C HIS A 480 17.70 -8.13 -18.68
N TYR A 481 17.36 -9.06 -17.77
CA TYR A 481 18.36 -9.71 -16.92
C TYR A 481 19.36 -10.56 -17.70
N MET A 482 18.88 -11.33 -18.69
CA MET A 482 19.73 -12.15 -19.54
C MET A 482 20.68 -11.29 -20.38
N ASP A 483 20.20 -10.16 -20.90
CA ASP A 483 21.01 -9.25 -21.71
C ASP A 483 22.13 -8.62 -20.87
N ILE A 484 21.82 -8.16 -19.64
CA ILE A 484 22.82 -7.60 -18.71
C ILE A 484 23.90 -8.64 -18.35
N VAL A 485 23.50 -9.86 -18.01
CA VAL A 485 24.45 -10.92 -17.64
C VAL A 485 25.27 -11.35 -18.86
N SER A 486 24.64 -11.47 -20.03
CA SER A 486 25.34 -11.82 -21.27
C SER A 486 26.36 -10.76 -21.68
N GLU A 487 26.04 -9.48 -21.49
CA GLU A 487 26.97 -8.38 -21.76
C GLU A 487 28.22 -8.52 -20.89
N GLU A 488 28.06 -8.72 -19.58
CA GLU A 488 29.18 -8.88 -18.65
C GLU A 488 30.01 -10.14 -18.92
N LEU A 489 29.38 -11.26 -19.27
CA LEU A 489 30.09 -12.49 -19.63
C LEU A 489 30.81 -12.43 -20.98
N SER A 490 30.53 -11.40 -21.79
CA SER A 490 31.18 -11.17 -23.08
C SER A 490 32.34 -10.17 -23.01
N ARG A 491 32.52 -9.49 -21.88
CA ARG A 491 33.62 -8.55 -21.66
C ARG A 491 34.91 -9.34 -21.37
N ASN A 492 35.97 -9.04 -22.13
CA ASN A 492 37.31 -9.61 -21.95
C ASN A 492 38.07 -8.92 -20.81
#